data_AF-A0AAJ1GSU6-F1
#
_entry.id   AF-A0AAJ1GSU6-F1
#
_cell.length_a   1.000
_cell.length_b   1.000
_cell.length_c   1.000
_cell.angle_alpha   90.00
_cell.angle_beta   90.00
_cell.angle_gamma   90.00
#
_symmetry.space_group_name_H-M   'P 1'
#
loop_
_entity.id
_entity.type
_entity.pdbx_description
1 polymer ?
#
loop_
_entity_poly.entity_id
_entity_poly.type
_entity_poly.pdbx_seq_one_letter_code
_entity_poly.pdbx_strand_id
1 'polypeptide(L)'
;MNAIHSTTILYNETPTITQIHHFYALMTTFQTNVFISKRGTLTSIKNLSTLVSFFLTIKKRELVLFIFEGIDAKRALRTLFPS
;
A
#
# COMPACT_ATOMS: atom_id res chain seq x y z
N MET A 1 20.32 -6.81 6.28
CA MET A 1 19.86 -6.85 4.87
C MET A 1 18.41 -6.38 4.86
N ASN A 2 18.04 -5.39 4.04
CA ASN A 2 16.64 -4.95 3.96
C ASN A 2 15.81 -6.10 3.37
N ALA A 3 14.73 -6.47 4.04
CA ALA A 3 13.83 -7.49 3.55
C ALA A 3 12.79 -6.84 2.62
N ILE A 4 12.53 -7.48 1.49
CA ILE A 4 11.46 -7.10 0.59
C ILE A 4 10.33 -8.10 0.76
N HIS A 5 9.15 -7.59 1.09
CA HIS A 5 7.91 -8.36 1.19
C HIS A 5 6.84 -7.73 0.32
N SER A 6 5.99 -8.53 -0.28
CA SER A 6 4.93 -8.02 -1.15
C SER A 6 3.64 -8.80 -1.00
N THR A 7 2.53 -8.13 -1.23
CA THR A 7 1.20 -8.76 -1.34
C THR A 7 0.41 -8.10 -2.44
N THR A 8 -0.52 -8.84 -3.05
CA THR A 8 -1.39 -8.32 -4.10
C THR A 8 -2.83 -8.31 -3.59
N ILE A 9 -3.49 -7.16 -3.73
CA ILE A 9 -4.87 -6.97 -3.30
C ILE A 9 -5.74 -6.72 -4.54
N LEU A 10 -6.83 -7.47 -4.66
CA LEU A 10 -7.87 -7.24 -5.67
C LEU A 10 -8.87 -6.22 -5.13
N TYR A 11 -8.90 -5.03 -5.72
CA TYR A 11 -9.88 -4.01 -5.37
C TYR A 11 -11.15 -4.18 -6.23
N ASN A 12 -12.24 -4.57 -5.58
CA ASN A 12 -13.56 -4.65 -6.21
C ASN A 12 -14.27 -3.29 -6.24
N GLU A 13 -13.81 -2.33 -5.44
CA GLU A 13 -14.31 -0.96 -5.35
C GLU A 13 -13.18 -0.04 -4.88
N THR A 14 -13.32 1.25 -5.16
CA THR A 14 -12.36 2.27 -4.70
C THR A 14 -12.50 2.43 -3.19
N PRO A 15 -11.41 2.37 -2.40
CA PRO A 15 -11.47 2.59 -0.97
C PRO A 15 -12.01 3.98 -0.63
N THR A 16 -12.77 4.06 0.47
CA THR A 16 -13.24 5.34 1.01
C THR A 16 -12.07 6.15 1.55
N ILE A 17 -12.24 7.48 1.63
CA ILE A 17 -11.19 8.36 2.17
C ILE A 17 -10.81 7.98 3.61
N THR A 18 -11.77 7.58 4.44
CA THR A 18 -11.54 7.11 5.80
C THR A 18 -10.64 5.86 5.84
N GLN A 19 -10.87 4.90 4.95
CA GLN A 19 -10.03 3.70 4.84
C GLN A 19 -8.60 4.06 4.39
N ILE A 20 -8.46 4.99 3.45
CA ILE A 20 -7.15 5.45 2.96
C ILE A 20 -6.37 6.15 4.09
N HIS A 21 -7.03 7.03 4.85
CA HIS A 21 -6.43 7.71 6.00
C HIS A 21 -6.01 6.72 7.09
N HIS A 22 -6.87 5.75 7.43
CA HIS A 22 -6.56 4.74 8.42
C HIS A 22 -5.36 3.88 7.99
N PHE A 23 -5.34 3.42 6.74
CA PHE A 23 -4.22 2.70 6.16
C PHE A 23 -2.92 3.50 6.24
N TYR A 24 -2.96 4.78 5.84
CA TYR A 24 -1.79 5.65 5.88
C TYR A 24 -1.27 5.86 7.31
N ALA A 25 -2.16 6.09 8.27
CA ALA A 25 -1.78 6.25 9.67
C ALA A 25 -1.07 5.00 10.21
N LEU A 26 -1.60 3.80 9.93
CA LEU A 26 -0.96 2.53 10.30
C LEU A 26 0.40 2.36 9.60
N MET A 27 0.47 2.66 8.31
CA MET A 27 1.69 2.55 7.53
C MET A 27 2.83 3.42 8.10
N THR A 28 2.51 4.64 8.54
CA THR A 28 3.51 5.57 9.12
C THR A 28 4.07 5.14 10.48
N THR A 29 3.53 4.08 11.09
CA THR A 29 4.10 3.51 12.33
C THR A 29 5.32 2.62 12.07
N PHE A 30 5.62 2.31 10.81
CA PHE A 30 6.73 1.48 10.37
C PHE A 30 7.83 2.32 9.72
N GLN A 31 9.08 1.85 9.79
CA GLN A 31 10.24 2.44 9.11
C GLN A 31 10.42 1.92 7.67
N THR A 32 9.48 1.09 7.21
CA THR A 32 9.48 0.48 5.88
C THR A 32 9.04 1.46 4.81
N ASN A 33 9.76 1.44 3.68
CA ASN A 33 9.33 2.08 2.46
C ASN A 33 8.20 1.26 1.83
N VAL A 34 7.11 1.93 1.45
CA VAL A 34 5.98 1.29 0.79
C VAL A 34 5.84 1.81 -0.63
N PHE A 35 5.76 0.87 -1.56
CA PHE A 35 5.49 1.11 -2.96
C PHE A 35 4.22 0.39 -3.36
N ILE A 36 3.44 1.01 -4.24
CA ILE A 36 2.23 0.44 -4.82
C ILE A 36 2.38 0.42 -6.34
N SER A 37 2.00 -0.70 -6.94
CA SER A 37 2.05 -0.88 -8.37
C SER A 37 0.71 -1.33 -8.91
N LYS A 38 0.32 -0.74 -10.03
CA LYS A 38 -0.81 -1.19 -10.84
C LYS A 38 -0.44 -1.10 -12.31
N ARG A 39 -0.77 -2.13 -13.09
CA ARG A 39 -0.56 -2.17 -14.55
C ARG A 39 0.87 -1.75 -14.99
N GLY A 40 1.88 -2.09 -14.20
CA GLY A 40 3.29 -1.74 -14.49
C GLY A 40 3.72 -0.35 -14.02
N THR A 41 2.81 0.51 -13.57
CA THR A 41 3.15 1.81 -12.97
C THR A 41 3.45 1.63 -11.49
N LEU A 42 4.70 1.91 -11.09
CA LEU A 42 5.15 1.89 -9.70
C LEU A 42 5.06 3.31 -9.09
N THR A 43 4.50 3.41 -7.89
CA THR A 43 4.37 4.66 -7.13
C THR A 43 4.93 4.46 -5.72
N SER A 44 5.83 5.34 -5.27
CA SER A 44 6.32 5.36 -3.90
C SER A 44 5.37 6.17 -3.03
N ILE A 45 4.92 5.60 -1.90
CA ILE A 45 4.01 6.29 -0.99
C ILE A 45 4.84 7.16 -0.04
N LYS A 46 5.05 8.43 -0.40
CA LYS A 46 5.81 9.40 0.42
C LYS A 46 4.93 10.22 1.36
N ASN A 47 3.67 10.42 0.98
CA ASN A 47 2.71 11.22 1.72
C ASN A 47 1.28 10.74 1.43
N LEU A 48 0.34 11.20 2.25
CA LEU A 48 -1.08 10.85 2.13
C LEU A 48 -1.66 11.26 0.77
N SER A 49 -1.28 12.43 0.23
CA SER A 49 -1.79 12.89 -1.05
C SER A 49 -1.43 11.95 -2.20
N THR A 50 -0.21 11.41 -2.23
CA THR A 50 0.20 10.40 -3.21
C THR A 50 -0.67 9.14 -3.12
N LEU A 51 -0.98 8.69 -1.90
CA LEU A 51 -1.82 7.53 -1.67
C LEU A 51 -3.27 7.76 -2.14
N VAL A 52 -3.84 8.91 -1.77
CA VAL A 52 -5.20 9.30 -2.20
C VAL A 52 -5.25 9.41 -3.72
N SER A 53 -4.30 10.11 -4.34
CA SER A 53 -4.22 10.23 -5.80
C SER A 53 -4.12 8.87 -6.48
N PHE A 54 -3.33 7.93 -5.94
CA PHE A 54 -3.27 6.58 -6.47
C PHE A 54 -4.64 5.89 -6.42
N PHE A 55 -5.32 5.90 -5.27
CA PHE A 55 -6.61 5.22 -5.13
C PHE A 55 -7.73 5.83 -5.97
N LEU A 56 -7.70 7.14 -6.24
CA LEU A 56 -8.62 7.77 -7.19
C LEU A 56 -8.49 7.23 -8.63
N THR A 57 -7.33 6.67 -8.97
CA THR A 57 -7.14 6.02 -10.28
C THR A 57 -7.58 4.56 -10.31
N ILE A 58 -7.90 3.96 -9.16
CA ILE A 58 -8.24 2.53 -9.07
C ILE A 58 -9.65 2.27 -9.59
N LYS A 59 -9.76 1.36 -10.55
CA LYS A 59 -11.02 0.91 -11.14
C LYS A 59 -11.47 -0.41 -10.51
N LYS A 60 -12.73 -0.76 -10.77
CA LYS A 60 -13.31 -2.05 -10.38
C LYS A 60 -12.45 -3.22 -10.91
N ARG A 61 -12.21 -4.23 -10.08
CA ARG A 61 -11.44 -5.46 -10.39
C ARG A 61 -9.99 -5.18 -10.77
N GLU A 62 -9.37 -4.19 -10.14
CA GLU A 62 -7.95 -3.87 -10.36
C GLU A 62 -7.08 -4.53 -9.30
N LEU A 63 -6.01 -5.19 -9.75
CA LEU A 63 -4.98 -5.75 -8.87
C LEU A 63 -3.95 -4.67 -8.55
N VAL A 64 -3.70 -4.49 -7.26
CA VAL A 64 -2.67 -3.59 -6.75
C VAL A 64 -1.63 -4.41 -6.00
N LEU A 65 -0.39 -4.32 -6.46
CA LEU A 65 0.76 -4.92 -5.79
C LEU A 65 1.30 -3.92 -4.77
N PHE A 66 1.31 -4.31 -3.50
CA PHE A 66 2.00 -3.60 -2.42
C PHE A 66 3.37 -4.21 -2.20
N ILE A 67 4.39 -3.38 -2.11
CA ILE A 67 5.78 -3.76 -1.90
C ILE A 67 6.26 -3.00 -0.67
N PHE A 68 6.78 -3.76 0.29
CA PHE A 68 7.30 -3.30 1.57
C PHE A 68 8.80 -3.59 1.58
N GLU A 69 9.61 -2.54 1.68
CA GLU A 69 11.07 -2.65 1.74
C GLU A 69 11.58 -2.01 3.03
N GLY A 70 12.22 -2.80 3.89
CA GLY A 70 12.77 -2.28 5.14
C GLY A 70 13.03 -3.36 6.19
N ILE A 71 13.48 -2.93 7.36
CA ILE A 71 13.78 -3.82 8.49
C ILE A 71 12.52 -4.46 9.09
N ASP A 72 11.40 -3.74 9.03
CA ASP A 72 10.11 -4.13 9.59
C ASP A 72 9.07 -4.49 8.51
N ALA A 73 9.50 -4.68 7.26
CA ALA A 73 8.62 -4.92 6.10
C ALA A 73 7.66 -6.10 6.31
N LYS A 74 8.13 -7.19 6.92
CA LYS A 74 7.29 -8.35 7.25
C LYS A 74 6.18 -8.02 8.25
N ARG A 75 6.51 -7.21 9.26
CA ARG A 75 5.57 -6.79 10.30
C ARG A 75 4.56 -5.81 9.72
N ALA A 76 5.02 -4.84 8.93
CA ALA A 76 4.18 -3.88 8.22
C ALA A 76 3.14 -4.60 7.34
N LEU A 77 3.59 -5.56 6.52
CA LEU A 77 2.70 -6.36 5.67
C LEU A 77 1.63 -7.07 6.49
N ARG A 78 2.02 -7.78 7.57
CA ARG A 78 1.08 -8.53 8.42
C ARG A 78 0.09 -7.64 9.17
N THR A 79 0.50 -6.43 9.56
CA THR A 79 -0.39 -5.49 10.25
C THR A 79 -1.35 -4.80 9.29
N LEU A 80 -0.90 -4.43 8.09
CA LEU A 80 -1.73 -3.74 7.10
C LEU A 80 -2.66 -4.71 6.35
N PHE A 81 -2.22 -5.95 6.16
CA PHE A 81 -2.97 -7.00 5.48
C PHE A 81 -2.94 -8.28 6.33
N PRO A 82 -3.69 -8.30 7.45
CA PRO A 82 -3.87 -9.53 8.22
C PRO A 82 -4.57 -10.54 7.31
N SER A 83 -3.88 -11.66 7.04
CA SER A 83 -4.40 -12.77 6.23
C SER A 83 -5.50 -13.51 6.96
#